data_AF-A0A842TIK5-F1
#
_entry.id   AF-A0A842TIK5-F1
#
_cell.length_a   1.000
_cell.length_b   1.000
_cell.length_c   1.000
_cell.angle_alpha   90.00
_cell.angle_beta   90.00
_cell.angle_gamma   90.00
#
_symmetry.space_group_name_H-M   'P 1'
#
loop_
_entity.id
_entity.type
_entity.pdbx_description
1 polymer ?
#
loop_
_entity_poly.entity_id
_entity_poly.type
_entity_poly.pdbx_seq_one_letter_code
_entity_poly.pdbx_strand_id
1 'polypeptide(L)'
;MQWTLPITIEFILWIIDSVLVLYAFGYLFRDAYKKYKSDIPASYDLALSMFFLINFFAYGMFICRVFFFELWGLMSYYEISMEISQLLTILSLIAITIGIERNLIKRTKYLFSISMSIYLVILVILRIAGVPINIFGFPYNIVNLILVLMLPSFYLYLAIKYPGKLRKNSIIMFTGLMIMFLGAIGNYEHAQLLVPELMANINFATFARFLSVSMIITGLVIQLYNFIKVKEDEI
;
A
#
# COMPACT_ATOMS: atom_id res chain seq x y z
N MET A 1 -23.53 16.08 14.46
CA MET A 1 -23.22 14.66 14.16
C MET A 1 -22.38 14.09 15.30
N GLN A 2 -22.67 12.86 15.74
CA GLN A 2 -21.92 12.19 16.81
C GLN A 2 -20.90 11.23 16.19
N TRP A 3 -19.67 11.24 16.73
CA TRP A 3 -18.70 10.19 16.46
C TRP A 3 -19.30 8.84 16.87
N THR A 4 -19.43 7.93 15.93
CA THR A 4 -19.77 6.55 16.28
C THR A 4 -18.48 5.82 16.64
N LEU A 5 -18.56 4.91 17.62
CA LEU A 5 -17.43 4.07 18.03
C LEU A 5 -16.66 3.42 16.84
N PRO A 6 -17.33 2.88 15.79
CA PRO A 6 -16.63 2.35 14.61
C PRO A 6 -15.74 3.38 13.90
N ILE A 7 -16.23 4.60 13.69
CA ILE A 7 -15.51 5.65 12.96
C ILE A 7 -14.31 6.13 13.76
N THR A 8 -14.45 6.28 15.08
CA THR A 8 -13.34 6.68 15.97
C THR A 8 -12.22 5.64 15.96
N ILE A 9 -12.55 4.36 16.03
CA ILE A 9 -11.55 3.28 16.00
C ILE A 9 -10.81 3.26 14.66
N GLU A 10 -11.53 3.30 13.54
CA GLU A 10 -10.91 3.33 12.21
C GLU A 10 -9.97 4.52 12.05
N PHE A 11 -10.41 5.72 12.47
CA PHE A 11 -9.61 6.94 12.41
C PHE A 11 -8.31 6.82 13.21
N ILE A 12 -8.37 6.33 14.45
CA ILE A 12 -7.19 6.11 15.30
C ILE A 12 -6.23 5.11 14.65
N LEU A 13 -6.75 4.01 14.09
CA LEU A 13 -5.93 3.00 13.45
C LEU A 13 -5.22 3.54 12.20
N TRP A 14 -5.88 4.37 11.38
CA TRP A 14 -5.23 5.03 10.24
C TRP A 14 -4.10 5.99 10.68
N ILE A 15 -4.26 6.68 11.81
CA ILE A 15 -3.20 7.51 12.37
C ILE A 15 -2.01 6.63 12.77
N ILE A 16 -2.26 5.54 13.50
CA ILE A 16 -1.21 4.60 13.93
C ILE A 16 -0.46 4.06 12.71
N ASP A 17 -1.18 3.60 11.68
CA ASP A 17 -0.59 3.10 10.44
C ASP A 17 0.27 4.17 9.73
N SER A 18 -0.23 5.41 9.66
CA SER A 18 0.53 6.54 9.09
C SER A 18 1.83 6.81 9.84
N VAL A 19 1.83 6.72 11.18
CA VAL A 19 3.04 6.87 12.00
C VAL A 19 4.04 5.75 11.72
N LEU A 20 3.57 4.50 11.62
CA LEU A 20 4.41 3.34 11.32
C LEU A 20 5.06 3.46 9.93
N VAL A 21 4.31 3.88 8.92
CA VAL A 21 4.83 4.14 7.57
C VAL A 21 5.87 5.26 7.58
N LEU A 22 5.63 6.34 8.33
CA LEU A 22 6.59 7.44 8.45
C LEU A 22 7.88 6.99 9.14
N TYR A 23 7.78 6.15 10.18
CA TYR A 23 8.93 5.52 10.82
C TYR A 23 9.71 4.63 9.83
N ALA A 24 9.01 3.80 9.05
CA ALA A 24 9.60 2.97 8.00
C ALA A 24 10.40 3.81 7.00
N PHE A 25 9.78 4.89 6.51
CA PHE A 25 10.41 5.86 5.64
C PHE A 25 11.69 6.44 6.26
N GLY A 26 11.60 7.02 7.46
CA GLY A 26 12.72 7.67 8.11
C GLY A 26 13.90 6.71 8.35
N TYR A 27 13.61 5.48 8.75
CA TYR A 27 14.60 4.43 8.94
C TYR A 27 15.32 4.06 7.63
N LEU A 28 14.57 3.79 6.56
CA LEU A 28 15.12 3.39 5.28
C LEU A 28 15.85 4.54 4.57
N PHE A 29 15.33 5.76 4.67
CA PHE A 29 15.94 6.95 4.12
C PHE A 29 17.29 7.24 4.79
N ARG A 30 17.36 7.15 6.13
CA ARG A 30 18.62 7.28 6.88
C ARG A 30 19.66 6.26 6.40
N ASP A 31 19.23 5.03 6.16
CA ASP A 31 20.13 3.98 5.69
C ASP A 31 20.61 4.20 4.25
N ALA A 32 19.70 4.55 3.34
CA ALA A 32 20.04 4.90 1.97
C ALA A 32 21.04 6.06 1.95
N TYR A 33 20.86 7.06 2.81
CA TYR A 33 21.78 8.20 2.95
C TYR A 33 23.17 7.78 3.48
N LYS A 34 23.23 6.85 4.45
CA LYS A 34 24.50 6.29 4.93
C LYS A 34 25.24 5.54 3.82
N LYS A 35 24.54 4.67 3.09
CA LYS A 35 25.11 3.89 1.97
C LYS A 35 25.60 4.81 0.86
N TYR A 36 24.84 5.86 0.55
CA TYR A 36 25.25 6.88 -0.42
C TYR A 36 26.55 7.59 0.00
N LYS A 37 26.72 7.92 1.27
CA LYS A 37 27.97 8.52 1.79
C LYS A 37 29.17 7.57 1.75
N SER A 38 28.95 6.27 1.74
CA SER A 38 29.99 5.25 1.71
C SER A 38 30.20 4.63 0.33
N ASP A 39 29.69 5.26 -0.75
CA ASP A 39 29.73 4.77 -2.13
C ASP A 39 29.14 3.36 -2.34
N ILE A 40 28.25 2.93 -1.43
CA ILE A 40 27.52 1.67 -1.53
C ILE A 40 26.22 1.92 -2.33
N PRO A 41 25.82 1.01 -3.24
CA PRO A 41 24.57 1.14 -3.98
C PRO A 41 23.35 1.30 -3.06
N ALA A 42 22.78 2.50 -3.01
CA ALA A 42 21.62 2.85 -2.16
C ALA A 42 20.28 2.85 -2.91
N SER A 43 20.28 2.53 -4.21
CA SER A 43 19.12 2.79 -5.08
C SER A 43 17.87 1.98 -4.71
N TYR A 44 18.03 0.76 -4.19
CA TYR A 44 16.91 -0.06 -3.72
C TYR A 44 16.29 0.50 -2.43
N ASP A 45 17.12 0.81 -1.44
CA ASP A 45 16.64 1.36 -0.16
C ASP A 45 16.00 2.73 -0.35
N LEU A 46 16.53 3.55 -1.27
CA LEU A 46 15.93 4.82 -1.65
C LEU A 46 14.56 4.62 -2.29
N ALA A 47 14.43 3.68 -3.24
CA ALA A 47 13.15 3.34 -3.86
C ALA A 47 12.11 2.85 -2.85
N LEU A 48 12.53 2.00 -1.90
CA LEU A 48 11.68 1.52 -0.82
C LEU A 48 11.30 2.65 0.15
N SER A 49 12.21 3.56 0.47
CA SER A 49 11.89 4.75 1.26
C SER A 49 10.85 5.63 0.57
N MET A 50 11.00 5.86 -0.75
CA MET A 50 10.03 6.64 -1.53
C MET A 50 8.67 5.95 -1.60
N PHE A 51 8.64 4.62 -1.70
CA PHE A 51 7.39 3.86 -1.60
C PHE A 51 6.65 4.17 -0.29
N PHE A 52 7.32 4.12 0.87
CA PHE A 52 6.70 4.44 2.15
C PHE A 52 6.30 5.92 2.27
N LEU A 53 7.13 6.85 1.78
CA LEU A 53 6.78 8.27 1.79
C LEU A 53 5.51 8.57 0.98
N ILE A 54 5.38 7.96 -0.20
CA ILE A 54 4.19 8.14 -1.04
C ILE A 54 2.96 7.49 -0.37
N ASN A 55 3.11 6.31 0.25
CA ASN A 55 2.03 5.68 1.01
C ASN A 55 1.61 6.52 2.22
N PHE A 56 2.53 7.22 2.89
CA PHE A 56 2.18 8.16 3.97
C PHE A 56 1.21 9.23 3.48
N PHE A 57 1.46 9.83 2.30
CA PHE A 57 0.52 10.79 1.72
C PHE A 57 -0.81 10.14 1.32
N ALA A 58 -0.78 8.91 0.76
CA ALA A 58 -2.00 8.18 0.42
C ALA A 58 -2.86 7.91 1.68
N TYR A 59 -2.22 7.54 2.79
CA TYR A 59 -2.90 7.30 4.06
C TYR A 59 -3.40 8.58 4.71
N GLY A 60 -2.67 9.69 4.54
CA GLY A 60 -3.18 11.02 4.86
C GLY A 60 -4.49 11.34 4.14
N MET A 61 -4.64 10.93 2.87
CA MET A 61 -5.90 11.08 2.14
C MET A 61 -7.02 10.19 2.69
N PHE A 62 -6.71 8.98 3.19
CA PHE A 62 -7.71 8.16 3.89
C PHE A 62 -8.17 8.78 5.22
N ILE A 63 -7.26 9.42 5.96
CA ILE A 63 -7.61 10.19 7.17
C ILE A 63 -8.52 11.35 6.80
N CYS A 64 -8.18 12.12 5.76
CA CYS A 64 -9.03 13.19 5.24
C CYS A 64 -10.39 12.68 4.78
N ARG A 65 -10.44 11.50 4.13
CA ARG A 65 -11.69 10.84 3.72
C ARG A 65 -12.59 10.58 4.93
N VAL A 66 -12.08 9.88 5.94
CA VAL A 66 -12.83 9.59 7.17
C VAL A 66 -13.27 10.89 7.85
N PHE A 67 -12.40 11.91 7.88
CA PHE A 67 -12.72 13.19 8.51
C PHE A 67 -13.81 13.97 7.75
N PHE A 68 -13.65 14.25 6.45
CA PHE A 68 -14.57 15.12 5.72
C PHE A 68 -15.87 14.43 5.29
N PHE A 69 -15.81 13.14 4.94
CA PHE A 69 -16.99 12.41 4.50
C PHE A 69 -17.86 11.99 5.67
N GLU A 70 -17.30 11.25 6.62
CA GLU A 70 -18.09 10.62 7.69
C GLU A 70 -18.55 11.64 8.75
N LEU A 71 -17.84 12.77 8.94
CA LEU A 71 -18.26 13.80 9.91
C LEU A 71 -19.00 14.99 9.32
N TRP A 72 -18.73 15.34 8.06
CA TRP A 72 -19.28 16.57 7.46
C TRP A 72 -20.20 16.29 6.27
N GLY A 73 -20.36 15.02 5.86
CA GLY A 73 -21.23 14.62 4.75
C GLY A 73 -20.77 15.16 3.39
N LEU A 74 -19.49 15.55 3.26
CA LEU A 74 -18.97 16.20 2.07
C LEU A 74 -18.56 15.16 1.01
N MET A 75 -19.52 14.69 0.21
CA MET A 75 -19.30 13.66 -0.82
C MET A 75 -18.23 14.04 -1.86
N SER A 76 -18.12 15.32 -2.22
CA SER A 76 -17.09 15.76 -3.18
C SER A 76 -15.67 15.55 -2.67
N TYR A 77 -15.42 15.73 -1.36
CA TYR A 77 -14.12 15.49 -0.76
C TYR A 77 -13.80 14.00 -0.63
N TYR A 78 -14.81 13.17 -0.44
CA TYR A 78 -14.67 11.72 -0.43
C TYR A 78 -14.11 11.21 -1.76
N GLU A 79 -14.75 11.58 -2.87
CA GLU A 79 -14.37 11.13 -4.22
C GLU A 79 -12.95 11.59 -4.58
N ILE A 80 -12.64 12.87 -4.33
CA ILE A 80 -11.30 13.43 -4.59
C ILE A 80 -10.24 12.71 -3.74
N SER A 81 -10.53 12.42 -2.47
CA SER A 81 -9.56 11.76 -1.58
C SER A 81 -9.27 10.32 -2.00
N MET A 82 -10.29 9.58 -2.42
CA MET A 82 -10.15 8.22 -2.95
C MET A 82 -9.28 8.20 -4.22
N GLU A 83 -9.51 9.14 -5.12
CA GLU A 83 -8.77 9.23 -6.38
C GLU A 83 -7.30 9.59 -6.18
N ILE A 84 -7.03 10.60 -5.35
CA ILE A 84 -5.66 10.99 -5.03
C ILE A 84 -4.94 9.83 -4.33
N SER A 85 -5.60 9.16 -3.38
CA SER A 85 -5.02 7.98 -2.71
C SER A 85 -4.67 6.87 -3.69
N GLN A 86 -5.54 6.60 -4.67
CA GLN A 86 -5.26 5.61 -5.71
C GLN A 86 -4.06 6.00 -6.58
N LEU A 87 -4.00 7.24 -7.05
CA LEU A 87 -2.88 7.73 -7.86
C LEU A 87 -1.56 7.64 -7.09
N LEU A 88 -1.57 8.04 -5.82
CA LEU A 88 -0.41 7.90 -4.93
C LEU A 88 -0.02 6.44 -4.72
N THR A 89 -0.99 5.54 -4.55
CA THR A 89 -0.72 4.10 -4.43
C THR A 89 -0.01 3.57 -5.68
N ILE A 90 -0.49 3.89 -6.88
CA ILE A 90 0.15 3.47 -8.14
C ILE A 90 1.56 4.07 -8.27
N LEU A 91 1.73 5.35 -7.94
CA LEU A 91 3.03 6.01 -7.93
C LEU A 91 4.02 5.33 -6.98
N SER A 92 3.55 4.91 -5.80
CA SER A 92 4.36 4.16 -4.84
C SER A 92 4.81 2.82 -5.44
N LEU A 93 3.89 2.09 -6.08
CA LEU A 93 4.17 0.81 -6.74
C LEU A 93 5.20 0.99 -7.86
N ILE A 94 5.10 2.03 -8.68
CA ILE A 94 6.11 2.36 -9.70
C ILE A 94 7.48 2.55 -9.04
N ALA A 95 7.56 3.35 -7.96
CA ALA A 95 8.83 3.62 -7.28
C ALA A 95 9.53 2.34 -6.81
N ILE A 96 8.81 1.44 -6.12
CA ILE A 96 9.40 0.18 -5.66
C ILE A 96 9.72 -0.78 -6.81
N THR A 97 8.91 -0.80 -7.86
CA THR A 97 9.14 -1.63 -9.05
C THR A 97 10.44 -1.24 -9.75
N ILE A 98 10.70 0.06 -9.90
CA ILE A 98 11.97 0.58 -10.43
C ILE A 98 13.14 0.07 -9.58
N GLY A 99 13.00 0.14 -8.25
CA GLY A 99 14.00 -0.37 -7.30
C GLY A 99 14.28 -1.85 -7.52
N ILE A 100 13.24 -2.67 -7.67
CA ILE A 100 13.33 -4.12 -7.90
C ILE A 100 13.93 -4.43 -9.27
N GLU A 101 13.44 -3.82 -10.35
CA GLU A 101 13.92 -4.09 -11.71
C GLU A 101 15.38 -3.67 -11.90
N ARG A 102 15.80 -2.56 -11.29
CA ARG A 102 17.19 -2.08 -11.40
C ARG A 102 18.17 -2.95 -10.63
N ASN A 103 17.78 -3.46 -9.45
CA ASN A 103 18.72 -4.12 -8.54
C ASN A 103 18.61 -5.66 -8.56
N LEU A 104 17.41 -6.22 -8.74
CA LEU A 104 17.14 -7.66 -8.62
C LEU A 104 16.89 -8.33 -9.97
N ILE A 105 16.06 -7.72 -10.84
CA ILE A 105 15.63 -8.32 -12.11
C ILE A 105 16.33 -7.65 -13.30
N LYS A 106 17.62 -7.95 -13.45
CA LYS A 106 18.48 -7.32 -14.46
C LYS A 106 18.12 -7.62 -15.92
N ARG A 107 17.27 -8.63 -16.19
CA ARG A 107 16.94 -9.09 -17.56
C ARG A 107 15.84 -8.28 -18.24
N THR A 108 14.86 -7.77 -17.51
CA THR A 108 13.66 -7.10 -18.07
C THR A 108 13.68 -5.59 -17.86
N LYS A 109 14.87 -5.00 -17.73
CA LYS A 109 15.10 -3.61 -17.25
C LYS A 109 13.95 -2.65 -17.61
N TYR A 110 13.21 -2.25 -16.57
CA TYR A 110 12.15 -1.25 -16.60
C TYR A 110 10.86 -1.62 -17.33
N LEU A 111 10.70 -2.84 -17.86
CA LEU A 111 9.48 -3.23 -18.57
C LEU A 111 8.24 -3.03 -17.70
N PHE A 112 8.25 -3.53 -16.46
CA PHE A 112 7.11 -3.41 -15.56
C PHE A 112 6.87 -1.96 -15.13
N SER A 113 7.94 -1.24 -14.77
CA SER A 113 7.86 0.17 -14.38
C SER A 113 7.30 1.05 -15.51
N ILE A 114 7.70 0.79 -16.76
CA ILE A 114 7.20 1.50 -17.94
C ILE A 114 5.72 1.18 -18.15
N SER A 115 5.33 -0.10 -18.12
CA SER A 115 3.92 -0.49 -18.26
C SER A 115 3.03 0.15 -17.21
N MET A 116 3.47 0.21 -15.94
CA MET A 116 2.75 0.91 -14.89
C MET A 116 2.67 2.42 -15.10
N SER A 117 3.74 3.03 -15.60
CA SER A 117 3.76 4.47 -15.90
C SER A 117 2.78 4.82 -17.02
N ILE A 118 2.72 3.99 -18.07
CA ILE A 118 1.73 4.11 -19.14
C ILE A 118 0.31 3.98 -18.57
N TYR A 119 0.07 2.98 -17.71
CA TYR A 119 -1.22 2.80 -17.07
C TYR A 119 -1.63 4.02 -16.23
N LEU A 120 -0.72 4.56 -15.42
CA LEU A 120 -0.97 5.79 -14.64
C LEU A 120 -1.33 6.98 -15.55
N VAL A 121 -0.59 7.17 -16.65
CA VAL A 121 -0.87 8.25 -17.61
C VAL A 121 -2.25 8.08 -18.25
N ILE A 122 -2.62 6.85 -18.64
CA ILE A 122 -3.95 6.55 -19.18
C ILE A 122 -5.04 6.89 -18.15
N LEU A 123 -4.86 6.50 -16.88
CA LEU A 123 -5.82 6.83 -15.83
C LEU A 123 -6.01 8.33 -15.65
N VAL A 124 -4.91 9.10 -15.64
CA VAL A 124 -4.95 10.55 -15.51
C VAL A 124 -5.67 11.19 -16.72
N ILE A 125 -5.37 10.74 -17.94
CA ILE A 125 -6.03 11.25 -19.17
C ILE A 125 -7.53 10.96 -19.14
N LEU A 126 -7.93 9.71 -18.84
CA LEU A 126 -9.33 9.33 -18.74
C LEU A 126 -10.07 10.17 -17.70
N ARG A 127 -9.41 10.48 -16.58
CA ARG A 127 -9.98 11.31 -15.53
C ARG A 127 -10.17 12.76 -15.96
N ILE A 128 -9.17 13.38 -16.58
CA ILE A 128 -9.27 14.75 -17.11
C ILE A 128 -10.37 14.85 -18.18
N ALA A 129 -10.54 13.80 -18.98
CA ALA A 129 -11.59 13.72 -20.00
C ALA A 129 -13.01 13.50 -19.43
N GLY A 130 -13.17 13.39 -18.11
CA GLY A 130 -14.47 13.16 -17.46
C GLY A 130 -15.07 11.78 -17.77
N VAL A 131 -14.26 10.84 -18.25
CA VAL A 131 -14.73 9.48 -18.55
C VAL A 131 -14.88 8.73 -17.23
N PRO A 132 -16.09 8.28 -16.87
CA PRO A 132 -16.25 7.48 -15.67
C PRO A 132 -15.47 6.18 -15.85
N ILE A 133 -14.54 5.95 -14.93
CA ILE A 133 -13.63 4.79 -14.92
C ILE A 133 -14.42 3.46 -14.97
N ASN A 134 -15.67 3.48 -14.50
CA ASN A 134 -16.61 2.37 -14.55
C ASN A 134 -16.97 1.88 -15.96
N ILE A 135 -16.76 2.66 -17.03
CA ILE A 135 -16.96 2.22 -18.43
C ILE A 135 -15.97 1.11 -18.80
N PHE A 136 -14.80 1.06 -18.15
CA PHE A 136 -13.80 0.00 -18.27
C PHE A 136 -13.88 -1.02 -17.12
N GLY A 137 -15.03 -1.14 -16.45
CA GLY A 137 -15.18 -1.79 -15.14
C GLY A 137 -14.56 -3.19 -14.99
N PHE A 138 -14.50 -4.00 -16.04
CA PHE A 138 -13.83 -5.31 -15.98
C PHE A 138 -12.30 -5.23 -16.17
N PRO A 139 -11.76 -4.66 -17.27
CA PRO A 139 -10.30 -4.54 -17.44
C PRO A 139 -9.62 -3.66 -16.38
N TYR A 140 -10.29 -2.61 -15.89
CA TYR A 140 -9.72 -1.72 -14.86
C TYR A 140 -9.49 -2.45 -13.52
N ASN A 141 -10.47 -3.23 -13.07
CA ASN A 141 -10.37 -3.97 -11.81
C ASN A 141 -9.32 -5.09 -11.88
N ILE A 142 -9.21 -5.77 -13.04
CA ILE A 142 -8.18 -6.79 -13.26
C ILE A 142 -6.78 -6.18 -13.22
N VAL A 143 -6.57 -5.04 -13.89
CA VAL A 143 -5.25 -4.38 -13.87
C VAL A 143 -4.89 -3.94 -12.46
N ASN A 144 -5.81 -3.32 -11.72
CA ASN A 144 -5.56 -2.95 -10.32
C ASN A 144 -5.22 -4.16 -9.45
N LEU A 145 -5.92 -5.28 -9.62
CA LEU A 145 -5.61 -6.53 -8.91
C LEU A 145 -4.21 -7.04 -9.25
N ILE A 146 -3.83 -7.04 -10.53
CA ILE A 146 -2.49 -7.45 -10.98
C ILE A 146 -1.43 -6.54 -10.35
N LEU A 147 -1.64 -5.23 -10.34
CA LEU A 147 -0.69 -4.26 -9.78
C LEU A 147 -0.48 -4.49 -8.27
N VAL A 148 -1.56 -4.71 -7.53
CA VAL A 148 -1.50 -4.97 -6.09
C VAL A 148 -0.83 -6.32 -5.78
N LEU A 149 -1.11 -7.35 -6.58
CA LEU A 149 -0.52 -8.68 -6.40
C LEU A 149 0.93 -8.79 -6.90
N MET A 150 1.41 -7.81 -7.65
CA MET A 150 2.74 -7.86 -8.24
C MET A 150 3.85 -7.88 -7.20
N LEU A 151 3.78 -7.03 -6.17
CA LEU A 151 4.80 -6.96 -5.13
C LEU A 151 4.86 -8.24 -4.29
N PRO A 152 3.74 -8.81 -3.78
CA PRO A 152 3.75 -10.16 -3.19
C PRO A 152 4.35 -11.21 -4.13
N SER A 153 3.96 -11.22 -5.41
CA SER A 153 4.44 -12.21 -6.38
C SER A 153 5.95 -12.14 -6.58
N PHE A 154 6.55 -10.94 -6.56
CA PHE A 154 8.00 -10.80 -6.60
C PHE A 154 8.69 -11.40 -5.38
N TYR A 155 8.21 -11.14 -4.17
CA TYR A 155 8.80 -11.72 -2.97
C TYR A 155 8.60 -13.24 -2.91
N LEU A 156 7.46 -13.76 -3.41
CA LEU A 156 7.27 -15.20 -3.57
C LEU A 156 8.28 -15.80 -4.55
N TYR A 157 8.52 -15.14 -5.69
CA TYR A 157 9.53 -15.57 -6.66
C TYR A 157 10.93 -15.60 -6.05
N LEU A 158 11.33 -14.56 -5.29
CA LEU A 158 12.62 -14.53 -4.61
C LEU A 158 12.74 -15.65 -3.58
N ALA A 159 11.67 -15.94 -2.85
CA ALA A 159 11.62 -17.04 -1.87
C ALA A 159 11.76 -18.42 -2.50
N ILE A 160 11.21 -18.64 -3.70
CA ILE A 160 11.32 -19.91 -4.43
C ILE A 160 12.72 -20.07 -5.02
N LYS A 161 13.29 -19.00 -5.58
CA LYS A 161 14.51 -19.07 -6.37
C LYS A 161 15.80 -19.10 -5.56
N TYR A 162 15.85 -18.39 -4.43
CA TYR A 162 17.08 -18.22 -3.66
C TYR A 162 16.99 -18.97 -2.32
N PRO A 163 18.07 -19.63 -1.85
CA PRO A 163 18.13 -20.25 -0.53
C PRO A 163 18.59 -19.28 0.58
N GLY A 164 18.60 -19.77 1.82
CA GLY A 164 19.23 -19.08 2.97
C GLY A 164 18.48 -17.84 3.47
N LYS A 165 19.24 -16.81 3.88
CA LYS A 165 18.71 -15.57 4.48
C LYS A 165 17.73 -14.84 3.54
N LEU A 166 18.05 -14.76 2.25
CA LEU A 166 17.20 -14.12 1.25
C LEU A 166 15.84 -14.80 1.11
N ARG A 167 15.79 -16.15 1.18
CA ARG A 167 14.54 -16.91 1.20
C ARG A 167 13.65 -16.51 2.37
N LYS A 168 14.22 -16.56 3.58
CA LYS A 168 13.53 -16.28 4.83
C LYS A 168 12.96 -14.87 4.82
N ASN A 169 13.76 -13.89 4.43
CA ASN A 169 13.34 -12.49 4.36
C ASN A 169 12.22 -12.29 3.33
N SER A 170 12.32 -12.94 2.18
CA SER A 170 11.30 -12.83 1.13
C SER A 170 9.98 -13.48 1.54
N ILE A 171 10.01 -14.60 2.29
CA ILE A 171 8.80 -15.20 2.86
C ILE A 171 8.14 -14.24 3.85
N ILE A 172 8.91 -13.62 4.76
CA ILE A 172 8.37 -12.67 5.74
C ILE A 172 7.73 -11.47 5.04
N MET A 173 8.40 -10.91 4.03
CA MET A 173 7.84 -9.82 3.20
C MET A 173 6.56 -10.24 2.49
N PHE A 174 6.55 -11.42 1.85
CA PHE A 174 5.38 -11.96 1.19
C PHE A 174 4.21 -12.13 2.15
N THR A 175 4.42 -12.75 3.31
CA THR A 175 3.39 -12.95 4.33
C THR A 175 2.85 -11.61 4.83
N GLY A 176 3.71 -10.63 5.11
CA GLY A 176 3.28 -9.29 5.52
C GLY A 176 2.40 -8.62 4.45
N LEU A 177 2.81 -8.65 3.19
CA LEU A 177 2.04 -8.07 2.07
C LEU A 177 0.71 -8.79 1.85
N MET A 178 0.67 -10.12 1.98
CA MET A 178 -0.58 -10.89 1.86
C MET A 178 -1.56 -10.56 2.99
N ILE A 179 -1.09 -10.36 4.22
CA ILE A 179 -1.93 -9.95 5.34
C ILE A 179 -2.49 -8.55 5.10
N MET A 180 -1.67 -7.59 4.63
CA MET A 180 -2.17 -6.26 4.25
C MET A 180 -3.23 -6.34 3.14
N PHE A 181 -2.99 -7.16 2.13
CA PHE A 181 -3.92 -7.35 1.02
C PHE A 181 -5.27 -7.91 1.47
N LEU A 182 -5.26 -8.90 2.38
CA LEU A 182 -6.49 -9.43 2.98
C LEU A 182 -7.22 -8.37 3.80
N GLY A 183 -6.49 -7.51 4.54
CA GLY A 183 -7.07 -6.38 5.25
C GLY A 183 -7.72 -5.34 4.33
N ALA A 184 -7.10 -5.07 3.18
CA ALA A 184 -7.63 -4.16 2.16
C ALA A 184 -8.89 -4.72 1.46
N ILE A 185 -8.91 -6.02 1.13
CA ILE A 185 -10.12 -6.69 0.60
C ILE A 185 -11.23 -6.70 1.65
N GLY A 186 -10.88 -6.96 2.91
CA GLY A 186 -11.81 -7.01 4.04
C GLY A 186 -12.31 -5.65 4.50
N ASN A 187 -12.01 -4.56 3.79
CA ASN A 187 -12.48 -3.22 4.12
C ASN A 187 -14.03 -3.19 4.11
N TYR A 188 -14.58 -2.46 5.09
CA TYR A 188 -16.01 -2.26 5.28
C TYR A 188 -16.77 -1.89 4.01
N GLU A 189 -16.24 -1.00 3.16
CA GLU A 189 -16.91 -0.59 1.93
C GLU A 189 -17.13 -1.77 0.96
N HIS A 190 -16.12 -2.64 0.82
CA HIS A 190 -16.21 -3.83 -0.02
C HIS A 190 -17.15 -4.87 0.61
N ALA A 191 -17.06 -5.04 1.93
CA ALA A 191 -17.88 -5.99 2.64
C ALA A 191 -19.36 -5.57 2.70
N GLN A 192 -19.65 -4.25 2.70
CA GLN A 192 -21.00 -3.71 2.59
C GLN A 192 -21.65 -4.02 1.24
N LEU A 193 -20.86 -4.11 0.16
CA LEU A 193 -21.34 -4.52 -1.16
C LEU A 193 -21.62 -6.02 -1.23
N LEU A 194 -20.83 -6.86 -0.57
CA LEU A 194 -20.92 -8.31 -0.65
C LEU A 194 -21.97 -8.90 0.31
N VAL A 195 -22.06 -8.36 1.53
CA VAL A 195 -22.93 -8.88 2.60
C VAL A 195 -23.63 -7.73 3.35
N PRO A 196 -24.51 -6.96 2.67
CA PRO A 196 -25.13 -5.75 3.22
C PRO A 196 -25.95 -6.00 4.49
N GLU A 197 -26.66 -7.13 4.57
CA GLU A 197 -27.48 -7.50 5.73
C GLU A 197 -26.65 -7.68 6.99
N LEU A 198 -25.45 -8.26 6.86
CA LEU A 198 -24.54 -8.48 7.98
C LEU A 198 -23.88 -7.15 8.41
N MET A 199 -23.61 -6.27 7.45
CA MET A 199 -23.05 -4.93 7.70
C MET A 199 -24.07 -3.93 8.27
N ALA A 200 -25.37 -4.21 8.20
CA ALA A 200 -26.38 -3.45 8.91
C ALA A 200 -26.29 -3.61 10.44
N ASN A 201 -25.63 -4.67 10.93
CA ASN A 201 -25.34 -4.84 12.35
C ASN A 201 -24.12 -4.01 12.76
N ILE A 202 -24.32 -3.05 13.67
CA ILE A 202 -23.26 -2.12 14.11
C ILE A 202 -22.04 -2.83 14.70
N ASN A 203 -22.23 -3.96 15.40
CA ASN A 203 -21.11 -4.71 15.97
C ASN A 203 -20.28 -5.38 14.87
N PHE A 204 -20.94 -5.88 13.83
CA PHE A 204 -20.26 -6.51 12.70
C PHE A 204 -19.54 -5.47 11.82
N ALA A 205 -20.19 -4.33 11.56
CA ALA A 205 -19.57 -3.20 10.88
C ALA A 205 -18.32 -2.68 11.62
N THR A 206 -18.41 -2.56 12.96
CA THR A 206 -17.26 -2.19 13.81
C THR A 206 -16.14 -3.22 13.70
N PHE A 207 -16.49 -4.51 13.80
CA PHE A 207 -15.52 -5.60 13.70
C PHE A 207 -14.83 -5.61 12.33
N ALA A 208 -15.57 -5.41 11.22
CA ALA A 208 -15.00 -5.37 9.89
C ALA A 208 -14.04 -4.20 9.68
N ARG A 209 -14.42 -2.97 10.09
CA ARG A 209 -13.54 -1.79 10.05
C ARG A 209 -12.29 -2.01 10.89
N PHE A 210 -12.43 -2.53 12.10
CA PHE A 210 -11.30 -2.84 12.98
C PHE A 210 -10.38 -3.92 12.39
N LEU A 211 -10.93 -5.05 11.94
CA LEU A 211 -10.18 -6.19 11.42
C LEU A 211 -9.38 -5.79 10.18
N SER A 212 -10.02 -5.06 9.26
CA SER A 212 -9.41 -4.53 8.04
C SER A 212 -8.11 -3.77 8.32
N VAL A 213 -8.19 -2.70 9.12
CA VAL A 213 -7.04 -1.85 9.41
C VAL A 213 -6.03 -2.56 10.31
N SER A 214 -6.48 -3.41 11.24
CA SER A 214 -5.58 -4.21 12.08
C SER A 214 -4.74 -5.21 11.28
N MET A 215 -5.31 -5.81 10.23
CA MET A 215 -4.57 -6.67 9.32
C MET A 215 -3.54 -5.86 8.51
N ILE A 216 -3.90 -4.66 8.03
CA ILE A 216 -2.96 -3.76 7.36
C ILE A 216 -1.77 -3.44 8.27
N ILE A 217 -2.04 -2.99 9.50
CA ILE A 217 -1.01 -2.70 10.50
C ILE A 217 -0.17 -3.94 10.81
N THR A 218 -0.78 -5.10 11.00
CA THR A 218 -0.07 -6.35 11.29
C THR A 218 0.89 -6.71 10.16
N GLY A 219 0.44 -6.61 8.92
CA GLY A 219 1.27 -6.87 7.75
C GLY A 219 2.42 -5.87 7.60
N LEU A 220 2.20 -4.60 7.94
CA LEU A 220 3.25 -3.57 7.97
C LEU A 220 4.28 -3.85 9.07
N VAL A 221 3.85 -4.21 10.28
CA VAL A 221 4.73 -4.55 11.41
C VAL A 221 5.61 -5.75 11.08
N ILE A 222 5.08 -6.78 10.43
CA ILE A 222 5.85 -7.94 9.96
C ILE A 222 6.96 -7.51 8.99
N GLN A 223 6.65 -6.60 8.05
CA GLN A 223 7.63 -6.08 7.10
C GLN A 223 8.70 -5.23 7.80
N LEU A 224 8.29 -4.34 8.71
CA LEU A 224 9.19 -3.52 9.52
C LEU A 224 10.15 -4.37 10.36
N TYR A 225 9.63 -5.40 11.03
CA TYR A 225 10.44 -6.34 11.78
C TYR A 225 11.53 -6.97 10.91
N ASN A 226 11.16 -7.39 9.69
CA ASN A 226 12.11 -7.95 8.74
C ASN A 226 13.21 -6.93 8.37
N PHE A 227 12.85 -5.68 8.07
CA PHE A 227 13.83 -4.64 7.72
C PHE A 227 14.79 -4.29 8.86
N ILE A 228 14.33 -4.38 10.11
CA ILE A 228 15.16 -4.12 11.29
C ILE A 228 16.08 -5.31 11.55
N LYS A 229 15.52 -6.51 11.67
CA LYS A 229 16.27 -7.72 12.06
C LYS A 229 17.32 -8.14 11.05
N VAL A 230 17.01 -8.03 9.75
CA VAL A 230 17.96 -8.41 8.69
C VAL A 230 19.27 -7.64 8.80
N LYS A 231 19.23 -6.42 9.35
CA LYS A 231 20.39 -5.56 9.53
C LYS A 231 21.15 -5.77 10.82
N GLU A 232 20.49 -6.19 11.90
CA GLU A 232 21.21 -6.64 13.11
C GLU A 232 22.11 -7.84 12.78
N ASP A 233 21.67 -8.71 11.86
CA ASP A 233 22.44 -9.85 11.37
C ASP A 233 23.54 -9.48 10.34
N GLU A 234 23.79 -8.19 10.04
CA GLU A 234 24.85 -7.71 9.13
C GLU A 234 25.96 -6.90 9.84
N ILE A 235 25.78 -6.61 11.13
CA ILE A 235 26.72 -5.88 12.01
C ILE A 235 27.47 -6.91 12.88
#